data_AF-A0A143PA33-F1
#
_entry.id   AF-A0A143PA33-F1
#
_cell.length_a   1.000
_cell.length_b   1.000
_cell.length_c   1.000
_cell.angle_alpha   90.00
_cell.angle_beta   90.00
_cell.angle_gamma   90.00
#
_symmetry.space_group_name_H-M   'P 1'
#
loop_
_entity.id
_entity.type
_entity.pdbx_description
1 polymer ?
#
loop_
_entity_poly.entity_id
_entity_poly.type
_entity_poly.pdbx_seq_one_letter_code
_entity_poly.pdbx_strand_id
1 'polypeptide(L)'
;MKQSFIVLGEGLTDLFEFKTLIEYNHKRINRIVFFNSPDSQKRLSSAAIIMNPTEGNYFQAMYIMVNAFKNPHPEDNKKSEMIRTWANQYDLTLNELDVKSTDDFHDLELYFNYLIGVLRLYRWIPPLQ
;
A
#
# COMPACT_ATOMS: atom_id res chain seq x y z
N MET A 1 0.00 -7.74 18.84
CA MET A 1 0.90 -7.03 17.88
C MET A 1 0.20 -5.80 17.32
N LYS A 2 0.84 -4.61 17.32
CA LYS A 2 0.26 -3.40 16.70
C LYS A 2 0.52 -3.41 15.18
N GLN A 3 -0.52 -3.18 14.38
CA GLN A 3 -0.43 -3.04 12.92
C GLN A 3 -0.95 -1.66 12.57
N SER A 4 -0.20 -0.88 11.79
CA SER A 4 -0.61 0.49 11.47
C SER A 4 -0.13 0.91 10.09
N PHE A 5 -1.01 1.65 9.41
CA PHE A 5 -0.62 2.40 8.23
C PHE A 5 0.16 3.66 8.63
N ILE A 6 1.22 3.95 7.89
CA ILE A 6 2.06 5.14 8.04
C ILE A 6 2.03 5.86 6.70
N VAL A 7 1.42 7.05 6.68
CA VAL A 7 1.28 7.85 5.46
C VAL A 7 2.61 8.51 5.13
N LEU A 8 3.09 8.33 3.90
CA LEU A 8 4.34 8.97 3.44
C LEU A 8 4.11 10.44 3.02
N GLY A 9 2.93 10.75 2.49
CA GLY A 9 2.53 12.08 2.03
C GLY A 9 1.64 12.01 0.77
N GLU A 10 1.40 13.17 0.15
CA GLU A 10 0.52 13.35 -1.03
C GLU A 10 1.25 13.85 -2.30
N GLY A 11 2.56 14.11 -2.21
CA GLY A 11 3.38 14.77 -3.22
C GLY A 11 4.26 13.84 -4.09
N LEU A 12 4.90 14.45 -5.10
CA LEU A 12 5.88 13.77 -5.99
C LEU A 12 7.13 13.30 -5.25
N THR A 13 7.52 14.00 -4.18
CA THR A 13 8.63 13.62 -3.29
C THR A 13 8.42 12.26 -2.64
N ASP A 14 7.16 11.93 -2.34
CA ASP A 14 6.83 10.75 -1.55
C ASP A 14 6.97 9.47 -2.38
N LEU A 15 6.89 9.58 -3.71
CA LEU A 15 7.21 8.49 -4.63
C LEU A 15 8.69 8.08 -4.53
N PHE A 16 9.59 9.05 -4.33
CA PHE A 16 11.01 8.76 -4.15
C PHE A 16 11.30 8.21 -2.75
N GLU A 17 10.60 8.67 -1.72
CA GLU A 17 10.67 8.04 -0.39
C GLU A 17 10.16 6.59 -0.44
N PHE A 18 9.08 6.32 -1.17
CA PHE A 18 8.57 4.97 -1.41
C PHE A 18 9.63 4.09 -2.10
N LYS A 19 10.35 4.62 -3.09
CA LYS A 19 11.50 3.94 -3.72
C LYS A 19 12.60 3.66 -2.71
N THR A 20 12.98 4.65 -1.90
CA THR A 20 14.03 4.50 -0.86
C THR A 20 13.65 3.42 0.14
N LEU A 21 12.39 3.37 0.58
CA LEU A 21 11.91 2.31 1.47
C LEU A 21 12.07 0.92 0.84
N ILE A 22 11.73 0.77 -0.44
CA ILE A 22 11.96 -0.48 -1.18
C ILE A 22 13.45 -0.82 -1.20
N GLU A 23 14.30 0.11 -1.64
CA GLU A 23 15.73 -0.10 -1.83
C GLU A 23 16.43 -0.55 -0.54
N TYR A 24 16.18 0.14 0.57
CA TYR A 24 16.87 -0.12 1.83
C TYR A 24 16.20 -1.20 2.69
N ASN A 25 14.91 -1.49 2.48
CA ASN A 25 14.16 -2.44 3.32
C ASN A 25 13.63 -3.68 2.59
N HIS A 26 13.96 -3.90 1.31
CA HIS A 26 13.45 -5.02 0.50
C HIS A 26 13.43 -6.38 1.23
N LYS A 27 14.47 -6.72 2.00
CA LYS A 27 14.53 -7.99 2.77
C LYS A 27 13.44 -8.16 3.82
N ARG A 28 12.89 -7.05 4.32
CA ARG A 28 11.81 -7.04 5.31
C ARG A 28 10.44 -6.79 4.67
N ILE A 29 10.39 -6.32 3.43
CA ILE A 29 9.13 -6.13 2.72
C ILE A 29 8.49 -7.50 2.48
N ASN A 30 7.24 -7.65 2.88
CA ASN A 30 6.44 -8.82 2.56
C ASN A 30 5.89 -8.71 1.13
N ARG A 31 5.31 -7.55 0.80
CA ARG A 31 4.69 -7.26 -0.50
C ARG A 31 4.41 -5.78 -0.68
N ILE A 32 4.16 -5.40 -1.92
CA ILE A 32 3.55 -4.13 -2.30
C ILE A 32 2.09 -4.40 -2.68
N VAL A 33 1.19 -3.49 -2.33
CA VAL A 33 -0.24 -3.58 -2.68
C VAL A 33 -0.69 -2.28 -3.31
N PHE A 34 -1.31 -2.36 -4.49
CA PHE A 34 -2.14 -1.28 -5.02
C PHE A 34 -3.58 -1.46 -4.58
N PHE A 35 -4.13 -0.42 -3.97
CA PHE A 35 -5.53 -0.33 -3.57
C PHE A 35 -6.24 0.57 -4.57
N ASN A 36 -6.98 -0.04 -5.48
CA ASN A 36 -7.64 0.62 -6.59
C ASN A 36 -9.09 0.94 -6.22
N SER A 37 -9.56 2.16 -6.50
CA SER A 37 -10.97 2.53 -6.27
C SER A 37 -11.71 2.80 -7.59
N PRO A 38 -11.98 1.76 -8.41
CA PRO A 38 -12.54 1.91 -9.76
C PRO A 38 -13.93 2.54 -9.78
N ASP A 39 -14.72 2.34 -8.72
CA ASP A 39 -16.09 2.85 -8.60
C ASP A 39 -16.15 4.31 -8.11
N SER A 40 -15.02 4.88 -7.71
CA SER A 40 -14.95 6.29 -7.29
C SER A 40 -14.97 7.23 -8.50
N GLN A 41 -15.48 8.46 -8.33
CA GLN A 41 -15.49 9.46 -9.40
C GLN A 41 -14.07 9.78 -9.92
N LYS A 42 -13.08 9.81 -9.02
CA LYS A 42 -11.70 10.16 -9.37
C LYS A 42 -10.89 8.97 -9.90
N ARG A 43 -11.35 7.73 -9.66
CA ARG A 43 -10.67 6.48 -10.02
C ARG A 43 -9.19 6.50 -9.68
N LEU A 44 -8.88 6.77 -8.41
CA LEU A 44 -7.52 6.82 -7.91
C LEU A 44 -7.10 5.49 -7.28
N SER A 45 -5.80 5.30 -7.18
CA SER A 45 -5.17 4.17 -6.55
C SER A 45 -4.17 4.63 -5.51
N SER A 46 -4.15 3.93 -4.38
CA SER A 46 -3.11 4.05 -3.36
C SER A 46 -2.08 2.96 -3.53
N ALA A 47 -0.82 3.21 -3.15
CA ALA A 47 0.22 2.17 -3.11
C ALA A 47 0.75 2.03 -1.69
N ALA A 48 0.86 0.78 -1.23
CA ALA A 48 1.36 0.46 0.10
C ALA A 48 2.48 -0.57 0.06
N ILE A 49 3.47 -0.41 0.95
CA ILE A 49 4.48 -1.40 1.29
C ILE A 49 4.04 -2.07 2.59
N ILE A 50 3.81 -3.38 2.54
CA ILE A 50 3.50 -4.20 3.72
C ILE A 50 4.80 -4.81 4.22
N MET A 51 5.23 -4.43 5.42
CA MET A 51 6.43 -5.00 6.04
C MET A 51 6.10 -6.33 6.73
N ASN A 52 7.07 -7.22 6.82
CA ASN A 52 7.03 -8.28 7.81
C ASN A 52 7.06 -7.66 9.23
N PRO A 53 6.43 -8.31 10.24
CA PRO A 53 6.50 -7.87 11.63
C PRO A 53 7.93 -7.61 12.08
N THR A 54 8.11 -6.66 13.01
CA THR A 54 9.39 -6.50 13.71
C THR A 54 9.74 -7.76 14.47
N GLU A 55 11.02 -7.87 14.84
CA GLU A 55 11.46 -8.85 15.82
C GLU A 55 10.56 -8.79 17.08
N GLY A 56 10.24 -9.96 17.63
CA GLY A 56 9.31 -10.11 18.76
C GLY A 56 7.82 -9.89 18.45
N ASN A 57 7.43 -9.69 17.18
CA ASN A 57 6.04 -9.47 16.75
C ASN A 57 5.35 -8.30 17.49
N TYR A 58 6.10 -7.26 17.84
CA TYR A 58 5.54 -6.10 18.51
C TYR A 58 4.79 -5.17 17.55
N PHE A 59 5.35 -4.95 16.35
CA PHE A 59 4.80 -4.00 15.38
C PHE A 59 4.92 -4.47 13.94
N GLN A 60 3.92 -4.14 13.11
CA GLN A 60 3.98 -4.31 11.67
C GLN A 60 3.62 -3.00 10.97
N ALA A 61 4.60 -2.43 10.28
CA ALA A 61 4.44 -1.18 9.55
C ALA A 61 3.84 -1.45 8.15
N MET A 62 2.92 -0.59 7.74
CA MET A 62 2.43 -0.55 6.36
C MET A 62 2.56 0.88 5.85
N TYR A 63 3.56 1.16 5.02
CA TYR A 63 3.77 2.51 4.49
C TYR A 63 2.87 2.74 3.30
N ILE A 64 2.15 3.86 3.23
CA ILE A 64 1.16 4.09 2.16
C ILE A 64 1.26 5.52 1.60
N MET A 65 1.17 5.61 0.27
CA MET A 65 0.80 6.84 -0.43
C MET A 65 -0.68 6.73 -0.81
N VAL A 66 -1.51 7.57 -0.22
CA VAL A 66 -2.97 7.55 -0.42
C VAL A 66 -3.30 8.28 -1.73
N ASN A 67 -4.16 7.69 -2.56
CA ASN A 67 -4.61 8.28 -3.84
C ASN A 67 -3.46 8.76 -4.74
N ALA A 68 -2.35 8.01 -4.76
CA ALA A 68 -1.07 8.39 -5.32
C ALA A 68 -1.03 8.53 -6.86
N PHE A 69 -1.87 7.77 -7.58
CA PHE A 69 -1.94 7.76 -9.04
C PHE A 69 -3.35 7.41 -9.53
N LYS A 70 -3.61 7.61 -10.83
CA LYS A 70 -4.85 7.15 -11.47
C LYS A 70 -4.87 5.62 -11.48
N ASN A 71 -6.05 5.02 -11.41
CA ASN A 71 -6.20 3.58 -11.50
C ASN A 71 -5.47 3.05 -12.76
N PRO A 72 -4.55 2.08 -12.62
CA PRO A 72 -3.75 1.56 -13.74
C PRO A 72 -4.52 0.61 -14.66
N HIS A 73 -5.85 0.53 -14.54
CA HIS A 73 -6.72 -0.27 -15.39
C HIS A 73 -7.77 0.61 -16.10
N PRO A 74 -8.01 0.40 -17.41
CA PRO A 74 -7.37 -0.59 -18.29
C PRO A 74 -5.98 -0.18 -18.81
N GLU A 75 -5.61 1.10 -18.66
CA GLU A 75 -4.33 1.65 -19.12
C GLU A 75 -3.44 2.01 -17.93
N ASP A 76 -2.20 1.50 -17.94
CA ASP A 76 -1.22 1.80 -16.90
C ASP A 76 -0.75 3.27 -16.97
N ASN A 77 -0.05 3.73 -15.94
CA ASN A 77 0.55 5.05 -15.91
C ASN A 77 1.98 5.03 -15.37
N LYS A 78 2.72 6.12 -15.62
CA LYS A 78 4.14 6.23 -15.29
C LYS A 78 4.45 5.94 -13.82
N LYS A 79 3.59 6.35 -12.87
CA LYS A 79 3.85 6.14 -11.44
C LYS A 79 3.73 4.67 -11.06
N SER A 80 2.67 3.99 -11.49
CA SER A 80 2.49 2.55 -11.25
C SER A 80 3.54 1.72 -11.97
N GLU A 81 3.90 2.06 -13.22
CA GLU A 81 4.99 1.39 -13.95
C GLU A 81 6.34 1.50 -13.22
N MET A 82 6.66 2.69 -12.69
CA MET A 82 7.87 2.89 -11.88
C MET A 82 7.86 1.99 -10.63
N ILE A 83 6.75 1.94 -9.90
CA ILE A 83 6.65 1.08 -8.70
C ILE A 83 6.75 -0.40 -9.06
N ARG A 84 6.10 -0.86 -10.14
CA ARG A 84 6.23 -2.25 -10.63
C ARG A 84 7.68 -2.58 -10.99
N THR A 85 8.37 -1.65 -11.64
CA THR A 85 9.79 -1.81 -12.00
C THR A 85 10.66 -1.96 -10.75
N TRP A 86 10.43 -1.14 -9.73
CA TRP A 86 11.17 -1.25 -8.46
C TRP A 86 10.84 -2.54 -7.71
N ALA A 87 9.57 -2.95 -7.69
CA ALA A 87 9.18 -4.22 -7.09
C ALA A 87 9.91 -5.39 -7.76
N ASN A 88 9.91 -5.44 -9.09
CA ASN A 88 10.58 -6.47 -9.87
C ASN A 88 12.10 -6.48 -9.65
N GLN A 89 12.74 -5.30 -9.54
CA GLN A 89 14.18 -5.19 -9.30
C GLN A 89 14.63 -5.89 -8.01
N TYR A 90 13.77 -5.90 -6.98
CA TYR A 90 14.06 -6.51 -5.68
C TYR A 90 13.29 -7.82 -5.43
N ASP A 91 12.72 -8.42 -6.48
CA ASP A 91 11.91 -9.65 -6.42
C ASP A 91 10.76 -9.59 -5.41
N LEU A 92 10.13 -8.42 -5.30
CA LEU A 92 9.01 -8.18 -4.39
C LEU A 92 7.70 -8.54 -5.07
N THR A 93 6.86 -9.28 -4.35
CA THR A 93 5.49 -9.52 -4.79
C THR A 93 4.69 -8.21 -4.77
N LEU A 94 4.09 -7.87 -5.92
CA LEU A 94 3.14 -6.77 -6.03
C LEU A 94 1.75 -7.33 -6.37
N ASN A 95 0.76 -6.97 -5.56
CA ASN A 95 -0.63 -7.34 -5.80
C ASN A 95 -1.52 -6.11 -5.93
N GLU A 96 -2.69 -6.29 -6.51
CA GLU A 96 -3.69 -5.25 -6.68
C GLU A 96 -5.01 -5.73 -6.10
N LEU A 97 -5.74 -4.82 -5.46
CA LEU A 97 -7.06 -5.07 -4.89
C LEU A 97 -7.98 -3.90 -5.19
N ASP A 98 -9.18 -4.20 -5.64
CA ASP A 98 -10.25 -3.21 -5.71
C ASP A 98 -10.84 -3.01 -4.32
N VAL A 99 -10.94 -1.74 -3.92
CA VAL A 99 -11.41 -1.31 -2.60
C VAL A 99 -12.28 -0.07 -2.72
N LYS A 100 -13.04 0.20 -1.66
CA LYS A 100 -13.80 1.45 -1.51
C LYS A 100 -12.89 2.67 -1.56
N SER A 101 -13.42 3.81 -2.01
CA SER A 101 -12.67 5.06 -2.05
C SER A 101 -12.39 5.57 -0.66
N THR A 102 -11.32 6.33 -0.47
CA THR A 102 -11.14 7.11 0.77
C THR A 102 -12.26 8.11 0.99
N ASP A 103 -12.88 8.61 -0.09
CA ASP A 103 -14.01 9.55 -0.05
C ASP A 103 -15.27 8.90 0.55
N ASP A 104 -15.34 7.56 0.67
CA ASP A 104 -16.45 6.83 1.28
C ASP A 104 -16.37 6.76 2.82
N PHE A 105 -15.30 7.29 3.41
CA PHE A 105 -15.03 7.23 4.85
C PHE A 105 -14.93 8.63 5.44
N HIS A 106 -15.37 8.77 6.70
CA HIS A 106 -15.35 10.06 7.40
C HIS A 106 -13.92 10.55 7.69
N ASP A 107 -12.98 9.63 7.91
CA ASP A 107 -11.58 9.91 8.17
C ASP A 107 -10.67 8.77 7.67
N LEU A 108 -9.37 9.04 7.63
CA LEU A 108 -8.36 8.08 7.20
C LEU A 108 -8.18 6.91 8.18
N GLU A 109 -8.50 7.10 9.46
CA GLU A 109 -8.36 6.02 10.45
C GLU A 109 -9.38 4.91 10.17
N LEU A 110 -10.63 5.27 9.87
CA LEU A 110 -11.67 4.34 9.44
C LEU A 110 -11.31 3.64 8.13
N TYR A 111 -10.78 4.39 7.15
CA TYR A 111 -10.31 3.82 5.89
C TYR A 111 -9.18 2.80 6.11
N PHE A 112 -8.20 3.12 6.96
CA PHE A 112 -7.10 2.22 7.29
C PHE A 112 -7.55 0.98 8.06
N ASN A 113 -8.52 1.10 8.97
CA ASN A 113 -9.13 -0.04 9.64
C ASN A 113 -9.82 -0.97 8.63
N TYR A 114 -10.52 -0.41 7.64
CA TYR A 114 -11.09 -1.17 6.54
C TYR A 114 -10.01 -1.89 5.71
N LEU A 115 -8.95 -1.20 5.27
CA LEU A 115 -7.86 -1.81 4.50
C LEU A 115 -7.17 -2.94 5.29
N ILE A 116 -6.94 -2.75 6.59
CA ILE A 116 -6.41 -3.79 7.49
C ILE A 116 -7.35 -5.01 7.48
N GLY A 117 -8.66 -4.80 7.56
CA GLY A 117 -9.66 -5.86 7.44
C GLY A 117 -9.54 -6.63 6.12
N VAL A 118 -9.45 -5.91 5.00
CA VAL A 118 -9.25 -6.50 3.66
C VAL A 118 -7.97 -7.34 3.62
N LEU A 119 -6.84 -6.79 4.04
CA LEU A 119 -5.55 -7.50 4.04
C LEU A 119 -5.59 -8.79 4.88
N ARG A 120 -6.33 -8.81 5.99
CA ARG A 120 -6.52 -10.02 6.81
C ARG A 120 -7.38 -11.07 6.11
N LEU A 121 -8.42 -10.67 5.37
CA LEU A 121 -9.24 -11.60 4.59
C LEU A 121 -8.39 -12.36 3.57
N TYR A 122 -7.43 -11.67 2.93
CA TYR A 122 -6.46 -12.27 2.02
C TYR A 122 -5.30 -13.00 2.71
N ARG A 123 -5.25 -12.99 4.06
CA ARG A 123 -4.14 -13.54 4.87
C ARG A 123 -2.78 -12.94 4.54
N TRP A 124 -2.75 -11.68 4.09
CA TRP A 124 -1.50 -10.97 3.75
C TRP A 124 -0.88 -10.27 4.95
N ILE A 125 -1.63 -10.10 6.03
CA ILE A 125 -1.12 -9.72 7.34
C ILE A 125 -1.65 -10.71 8.40
N PRO A 126 -0.90 -10.94 9.49
CA PRO A 126 -1.35 -11.80 10.59
C PRO A 126 -2.67 -11.33 11.21
N PRO A 127 -3.44 -12.26 11.82
CA PRO A 127 -4.63 -11.90 12.59
C PRO A 127 -4.26 -11.04 13.82
N LEU A 128 -5.26 -10.35 14.38
CA LEU A 128 -5.09 -9.71 15.69
C LEU A 128 -4.77 -10.79 16.72
N GLN A 129 -3.73 -10.53 17.50
CA GLN A 129 -3.41 -11.25 18.73
C GLN A 129 -3.89 -10.43 19.91
#